data_AF-A0A8S7L8Y1-F1
#
_entry.id   AF-A0A8S7L8Y1-F1
#
_cell.length_a   1.000
_cell.length_b   1.000
_cell.length_c   1.000
_cell.angle_alpha   90.00
_cell.angle_beta   90.00
_cell.angle_gamma   90.00
#
_symmetry.space_group_name_H-M   'P 1'
#
loop_
_entity.id
_entity.type
_entity.pdbx_description
1 polymer ?
#
loop_
_entity_poly.entity_id
_entity_poly.type
_entity_poly.pdbx_seq_one_letter_code
_entity_poly.pdbx_strand_id
1 'polypeptide(L)'
;MDKYEFRRQQLIKIRDEKCDGKAVNVARKIGREPSYVSRMLYPEGKKGKKRIADDMVEIIEESFGLPRGWMDGIVSSSTNTVSSYETRVLTPRQRIFLDLLDELPESEADNLLKTLEEKKQYYNMIYEEIRKKKAQNAS
;
A
#
# COMPACT_ATOMS: atom_id res chain seq x y z
N MET A 1 16.22 -2.77 -9.94
CA MET A 1 15.38 -2.59 -11.14
C MET A 1 15.35 -1.10 -11.44
N ASP A 2 15.55 -0.68 -12.68
CA ASP A 2 15.47 0.75 -13.06
C ASP A 2 14.03 1.26 -12.88
N LYS A 3 13.87 2.51 -12.40
CA LYS A 3 12.58 3.19 -12.18
C LYS A 3 11.72 3.17 -13.44
N TYR A 4 12.33 3.37 -14.61
CA TYR A 4 11.63 3.36 -15.89
C TYR A 4 11.18 1.97 -16.32
N GLU A 5 11.93 0.94 -15.96
CA GLU A 5 11.54 -0.45 -16.22
C GLU A 5 10.41 -0.87 -15.28
N PHE A 6 10.43 -0.45 -14.02
CA PHE A 6 9.31 -0.66 -13.10
C PHE A 6 8.01 -0.03 -13.64
N ARG A 7 8.05 1.26 -14.02
CA ARG A 7 6.90 1.95 -14.65
C ARG A 7 6.37 1.22 -15.89
N ARG A 8 7.27 0.67 -16.73
CA ARG A 8 6.89 -0.11 -17.90
C ARG A 8 6.11 -1.36 -17.52
N GLN A 9 6.57 -2.10 -16.51
CA GLN A 9 5.87 -3.29 -16.02
C GLN A 9 4.50 -2.95 -15.44
N GLN A 10 4.39 -1.84 -14.71
CA GLN A 10 3.11 -1.33 -14.23
C GLN A 10 2.15 -0.98 -15.37
N LEU A 11 2.64 -0.36 -16.45
CA LEU A 11 1.83 -0.08 -17.64
C LEU A 11 1.40 -1.37 -18.38
N ILE A 12 2.25 -2.40 -18.42
CA ILE A 12 1.89 -3.72 -18.95
C ILE A 12 0.75 -4.34 -18.13
N LYS A 13 0.86 -4.25 -16.79
CA LYS A 13 -0.18 -4.73 -15.88
C LYS A 13 -1.52 -4.02 -16.12
N ILE A 14 -1.52 -2.70 -16.23
CA ILE A 14 -2.72 -1.92 -16.58
C ILE A 14 -3.30 -2.37 -17.92
N ARG A 15 -2.46 -2.58 -18.93
CA ARG A 15 -2.89 -3.02 -20.26
C ARG A 15 -3.61 -4.37 -20.18
N ASP A 16 -3.03 -5.32 -19.46
CA ASP A 16 -3.52 -6.70 -19.41
C ASP A 16 -4.77 -6.82 -18.52
N GLU A 17 -4.80 -6.15 -17.37
CA GLU A 17 -5.90 -6.26 -16.40
C GLU A 17 -7.08 -5.33 -16.73
N LYS A 18 -6.83 -4.11 -17.24
CA LYS A 18 -7.86 -3.07 -17.40
C LYS A 18 -8.20 -2.73 -18.85
N CYS A 19 -7.45 -3.27 -19.82
CA CYS A 19 -7.56 -2.89 -21.23
C CYS A 19 -7.54 -4.08 -22.21
N ASP A 20 -7.89 -5.29 -21.74
CA ASP A 20 -7.97 -6.52 -22.55
C ASP A 20 -6.66 -6.88 -23.27
N GLY A 21 -5.51 -6.48 -22.72
CA GLY A 21 -4.20 -6.68 -23.35
C GLY A 21 -3.93 -5.79 -24.56
N LYS A 22 -4.82 -4.84 -24.89
CA LYS A 22 -4.69 -3.98 -26.08
C LYS A 22 -4.13 -2.60 -25.74
N ALA A 23 -2.97 -2.28 -26.32
CA ALA A 23 -2.33 -0.97 -26.16
C ALA A 23 -3.20 0.20 -26.68
N VAL A 24 -4.06 -0.06 -27.68
CA VAL A 24 -5.00 0.94 -28.23
C VAL A 24 -6.01 1.39 -27.17
N ASN A 25 -6.47 0.48 -26.31
CA ASN A 25 -7.42 0.79 -25.25
C ASN A 25 -6.77 1.63 -24.15
N VAL A 26 -5.50 1.33 -23.80
CA VAL A 26 -4.71 2.18 -22.91
C VAL A 26 -4.59 3.60 -23.49
N ALA A 27 -4.21 3.71 -24.76
CA ALA A 27 -4.03 4.98 -25.45
C ALA A 27 -5.30 5.85 -25.49
N ARG A 28 -6.46 5.22 -25.76
CA ARG A 28 -7.77 5.89 -25.72
C ARG A 28 -8.07 6.44 -24.34
N LYS A 29 -7.77 5.67 -23.28
CA LYS A 29 -8.07 6.05 -21.91
C LYS A 29 -7.21 7.21 -21.40
N ILE A 30 -5.93 7.24 -21.76
CA ILE A 30 -4.99 8.29 -21.35
C ILE A 30 -4.95 9.51 -22.30
N GLY A 31 -5.77 9.51 -23.36
CA GLY A 31 -5.78 10.61 -24.35
C GLY A 31 -4.44 10.77 -25.08
N ARG A 32 -3.79 9.65 -25.46
CA ARG A 32 -2.51 9.65 -26.19
C ARG A 32 -2.57 8.82 -27.47
N GLU A 33 -1.62 9.06 -28.34
CA GLU A 33 -1.53 8.40 -29.64
C GLU A 33 -1.12 6.92 -29.49
N PRO A 34 -1.78 5.96 -30.16
CA PRO A 34 -1.50 4.53 -29.98
C PRO A 34 -0.07 4.12 -30.29
N SER A 35 0.59 4.71 -31.31
CA SER A 35 1.99 4.41 -31.61
C SER A 35 2.90 4.86 -30.46
N TYR A 36 2.64 6.02 -29.87
CA TYR A 36 3.35 6.51 -28.69
C TYR A 36 3.25 5.54 -27.50
N VAL A 37 2.03 5.08 -27.17
CA VAL A 37 1.82 4.11 -26.06
C VAL A 37 2.47 2.76 -26.35
N SER A 38 2.38 2.27 -27.59
CA SER A 38 3.05 1.03 -27.96
C SER A 38 4.58 1.11 -27.78
N ARG A 39 5.19 2.27 -28.02
CA ARG A 39 6.64 2.49 -27.83
C ARG A 39 7.03 2.57 -26.34
N MET A 40 6.10 2.91 -25.44
CA MET A 40 6.35 2.85 -23.99
C MET A 40 6.42 1.41 -23.48
N LEU A 41 5.70 0.49 -24.13
CA LEU A 41 5.66 -0.94 -23.76
C LEU A 41 6.87 -1.74 -24.28
N TYR A 42 7.73 -1.14 -25.11
CA TYR A 42 8.89 -1.82 -25.68
C TYR A 42 9.88 -2.28 -24.61
N PRO A 43 10.45 -3.50 -24.75
CA PRO A 43 11.49 -3.98 -23.85
C PRO A 43 12.72 -3.07 -23.90
N GLU A 44 13.51 -3.09 -22.83
CA GLU A 44 14.77 -2.36 -22.78
C GLU A 44 15.70 -2.75 -23.94
N GLY A 45 16.41 -1.77 -24.50
CA GLY A 45 17.28 -1.96 -25.67
C GLY A 45 16.59 -1.90 -27.04
N LYS A 46 15.26 -1.96 -27.13
CA LYS A 46 14.56 -1.84 -28.43
C LYS A 46 14.59 -0.40 -28.96
N LYS A 47 15.00 -0.24 -30.23
CA LYS A 47 15.05 1.06 -30.91
C LYS A 47 13.67 1.74 -30.89
N GLY A 48 13.65 3.00 -30.44
CA GLY A 48 12.43 3.80 -30.35
C GLY A 48 11.62 3.62 -29.06
N LYS A 49 12.14 2.91 -28.04
CA LYS A 49 11.54 2.87 -26.69
C LYS A 49 11.34 4.29 -26.16
N LYS A 50 10.13 4.58 -25.66
CA LYS A 50 9.83 5.83 -24.96
C LYS A 50 9.83 5.59 -23.46
N ARG A 51 10.47 6.49 -22.71
CA ARG A 51 10.47 6.45 -21.25
C ARG A 51 9.15 7.01 -20.71
N ILE A 52 8.71 6.48 -19.59
CA ILE A 52 7.55 6.99 -18.84
C ILE A 52 8.09 7.97 -17.81
N ALA A 53 8.09 9.26 -18.16
CA ALA A 53 8.49 10.35 -17.28
C ALA A 53 7.34 10.73 -16.32
N ASP A 54 7.61 11.66 -15.40
CA ASP A 54 6.68 12.01 -14.32
C ASP A 54 5.33 12.55 -14.85
N ASP A 55 5.35 13.40 -15.89
CA ASP A 55 4.11 13.86 -16.55
C ASP A 55 3.24 12.71 -17.08
N MET A 56 3.87 11.67 -17.64
CA MET A 56 3.12 10.51 -18.14
C MET A 56 2.61 9.63 -16.99
N VAL A 57 3.34 9.56 -15.88
CA VAL A 57 2.87 8.86 -14.68
C VAL A 57 1.59 9.51 -14.16
N GLU A 58 1.57 10.83 -13.99
CA GLU A 58 0.38 11.54 -13.52
C GLU A 58 -0.83 11.29 -14.41
N ILE A 59 -0.66 11.43 -15.73
CA ILE A 59 -1.75 11.19 -16.69
C ILE A 59 -2.27 9.74 -16.60
N ILE A 60 -1.38 8.75 -16.50
CA ILE A 60 -1.77 7.35 -16.38
C ILE A 60 -2.50 7.12 -15.04
N GLU A 61 -2.00 7.67 -13.94
CA GLU A 61 -2.61 7.51 -12.63
C GLU A 61 -4.02 8.12 -12.59
N GLU A 62 -4.17 9.36 -13.05
CA GLU A 62 -5.47 10.05 -13.14
C GLU A 62 -6.46 9.31 -14.05
N SER A 63 -6.03 8.91 -15.25
CA SER A 63 -6.91 8.27 -16.25
C SER A 63 -7.43 6.90 -15.81
N PHE A 64 -6.70 6.22 -14.93
CA PHE A 64 -7.06 4.91 -14.40
C PHE A 64 -7.57 4.93 -12.95
N GLY A 65 -7.72 6.13 -12.36
CA GLY A 65 -8.13 6.32 -10.97
C GLY A 65 -7.19 5.63 -9.98
N LEU A 66 -5.89 5.61 -10.30
CA LEU A 66 -4.87 5.00 -9.47
C LEU A 66 -4.32 6.02 -8.46
N PRO A 67 -3.94 5.56 -7.25
CA PRO A 67 -3.29 6.43 -6.28
C PRO A 67 -1.95 6.95 -6.79
N ARG A 68 -1.58 8.15 -6.34
CA ARG A 68 -0.34 8.81 -6.77
C ARG A 68 0.89 8.01 -6.33
N GLY A 69 1.81 7.78 -7.27
CA GLY A 69 3.02 6.99 -7.04
C GLY A 69 2.83 5.47 -7.18
N TRP A 70 1.68 5.02 -7.70
CA TRP A 70 1.42 3.61 -7.99
C TRP A 70 2.37 3.10 -9.08
N MET A 71 2.57 3.94 -10.10
CA MET A 71 3.49 3.65 -11.21
C MET A 71 4.95 3.58 -10.77
N ASP A 72 5.29 4.16 -9.61
CA ASP A 72 6.62 4.15 -9.00
C ASP A 72 6.76 3.14 -7.86
N GLY A 73 5.69 2.45 -7.47
CA GLY A 73 5.70 1.51 -6.36
C GLY A 73 5.74 2.18 -4.98
N ILE A 74 5.55 3.50 -4.93
CA ILE A 74 5.53 4.33 -3.72
C ILE A 74 4.20 4.16 -2.96
N VAL A 75 3.16 3.68 -3.65
CA VAL A 75 1.83 3.42 -3.07
C VAL A 75 1.82 2.33 -2.00
N SER A 76 2.95 1.65 -1.75
CA SER A 76 3.07 0.81 -0.57
C SER A 76 3.14 1.58 0.76
N SER A 77 3.04 2.93 0.77
CA SER A 77 3.21 3.68 2.02
C SER A 77 2.35 4.93 2.26
N SER A 78 1.61 5.49 1.30
CA SER A 78 1.17 6.91 1.48
C SER A 78 -0.25 7.33 1.06
N THR A 79 -1.14 6.43 0.67
CA THR A 79 -2.57 6.79 0.45
C THR A 79 -3.52 5.70 0.92
N ASN A 80 -3.48 5.42 2.22
CA ASN A 80 -4.67 5.26 3.05
C ASN A 80 -4.20 5.12 4.49
N THR A 81 -4.73 5.95 5.38
CA THR A 81 -4.75 5.70 6.83
C THR A 81 -5.62 4.48 7.11
N VAL A 82 -5.14 3.31 6.71
CA VAL A 82 -5.43 2.02 7.31
C VAL A 82 -4.13 1.27 7.24
N SER A 83 -3.43 1.32 8.37
CA SER A 83 -2.30 0.47 8.75
C SER A 83 -2.41 -0.89 8.06
N SER A 84 -1.28 -1.40 7.57
CA SER A 84 -1.11 -2.77 7.12
C SER A 84 -1.39 -3.78 8.24
N TYR A 85 -2.65 -3.92 8.66
CA TYR A 85 -3.13 -5.20 9.09
C TYR A 85 -3.17 -6.04 7.82
N GLU A 86 -2.16 -6.89 7.63
CA GLU A 86 -2.32 -8.14 6.89
C GLU A 86 -3.71 -8.70 7.22
N THR A 87 -4.44 -9.28 6.27
CA THR A 87 -5.78 -9.84 6.52
C THR A 87 -5.74 -10.87 7.66
N ARG A 88 -5.88 -10.40 8.91
CA ARG A 88 -5.79 -11.24 10.10
C ARG A 88 -7.16 -11.85 10.32
N VAL A 89 -7.22 -13.17 10.44
CA VAL A 89 -8.44 -13.83 10.90
C VAL A 89 -8.65 -13.41 12.36
N LEU A 90 -9.64 -12.56 12.61
CA LEU A 90 -9.99 -12.13 13.95
C LEU A 90 -10.61 -13.29 14.73
N THR A 91 -10.12 -13.49 15.95
CA THR A 91 -10.74 -14.40 16.92
C THR A 91 -12.16 -13.94 17.26
N PRO A 92 -13.05 -14.84 17.72
CA PRO A 92 -14.42 -14.45 18.13
C PRO A 92 -14.44 -13.30 19.15
N ARG A 93 -13.52 -13.31 20.12
CA ARG A 93 -13.40 -12.26 21.12
C ARG A 93 -13.03 -10.89 20.51
N GLN A 94 -12.14 -10.87 19.51
CA GLN A 94 -11.73 -9.62 18.86
C GLN A 94 -12.87 -9.01 18.04
N ARG A 95 -13.71 -9.84 17.41
CA ARG A 95 -14.89 -9.34 16.67
C ARG A 95 -15.87 -8.65 17.60
N ILE A 96 -16.25 -9.33 18.69
CA ILE A 96 -17.14 -8.76 19.72
C ILE A 96 -16.56 -7.45 20.26
N PHE A 97 -15.25 -7.38 20.48
CA PHE A 97 -14.62 -6.16 20.97
C PHE A 97 -14.73 -4.99 19.97
N LEU A 98 -14.64 -5.26 18.67
CA LEU A 98 -14.84 -4.23 17.64
C LEU A 98 -16.29 -3.79 17.57
N ASP A 99 -17.23 -4.73 17.58
CA ASP A 99 -18.66 -4.42 17.56
C ASP A 99 -19.04 -3.52 18.75
N LEU A 100 -18.53 -3.84 19.94
CA LEU A 100 -18.72 -3.01 21.14
C LEU A 100 -18.07 -1.64 21.03
N LEU A 101 -16.91 -1.53 20.36
CA LEU A 101 -16.21 -0.25 20.20
C LEU A 101 -16.98 0.68 19.25
N ASP A 102 -17.55 0.13 18.18
CA ASP A 102 -18.32 0.89 17.18
C ASP A 102 -19.65 1.43 17.74
N GLU A 103 -20.19 0.80 18.80
CA GLU A 103 -21.39 1.24 19.50
C GLU A 103 -21.13 2.32 20.57
N LEU A 104 -19.86 2.59 20.91
CA LEU A 104 -19.49 3.57 21.93
C LEU A 104 -19.36 5.00 21.36
N PRO A 105 -19.69 6.04 22.15
CA PRO A 105 -19.32 7.41 21.82
C PRO A 105 -17.81 7.58 21.71
N GLU A 106 -17.34 8.46 20.82
CA GLU A 106 -15.91 8.69 20.56
C GLU A 106 -15.11 8.98 21.85
N SER A 107 -15.67 9.78 22.77
CA SER A 107 -15.02 10.11 24.04
C SER A 107 -14.79 8.89 24.94
N GLU A 108 -15.71 7.92 24.93
CA GLU A 108 -15.59 6.69 25.71
C GLU A 108 -14.60 5.73 25.06
N ALA A 109 -14.62 5.64 23.72
CA ALA A 109 -13.65 4.85 22.96
C ALA A 109 -12.21 5.32 23.21
N ASP A 110 -11.97 6.63 23.19
CA ASP A 110 -10.65 7.22 23.45
C ASP A 110 -10.15 6.93 24.88
N ASN A 111 -11.03 7.07 25.88
CA ASN A 111 -10.70 6.74 27.28
C ASN A 111 -10.34 5.26 27.45
N LEU A 112 -11.10 4.37 26.80
CA LEU A 112 -10.85 2.94 26.80
C LEU A 112 -9.51 2.61 26.14
N LEU A 113 -9.21 3.23 24.99
CA LEU A 113 -7.95 3.04 24.28
C LEU A 113 -6.76 3.44 25.16
N LYS A 114 -6.82 4.61 25.79
CA LYS A 114 -5.80 5.07 26.74
C LYS A 114 -5.57 4.08 27.88
N THR A 115 -6.66 3.57 28.47
CA THR A 115 -6.58 2.60 29.57
C THR A 115 -5.90 1.30 29.12
N LEU A 116 -6.19 0.83 27.90
CA LEU A 116 -5.56 -0.37 27.33
C LEU A 116 -4.07 -0.15 27.05
N GLU A 117 -3.69 1.03 26.57
CA GLU A 117 -2.29 1.39 26.36
C GLU A 117 -1.49 1.42 27.67
N GLU A 118 -2.02 2.06 28.71
CA GLU A 118 -1.39 2.10 30.03
C GLU A 118 -1.20 0.69 30.60
N LYS A 119 -2.22 -0.16 30.51
CA LYS A 119 -2.12 -1.57 30.93
C LYS A 119 -1.05 -2.32 30.13
N LYS A 120 -0.98 -2.12 28.81
CA LYS A 120 0.06 -2.73 27.97
C LYS A 120 1.46 -2.31 28.42
N GLN A 121 1.66 -1.02 28.69
CA GLN A 121 2.94 -0.50 29.17
C GLN A 121 3.33 -1.12 30.52
N TYR A 122 2.38 -1.22 31.46
CA TYR A 122 2.59 -1.82 32.76
C TYR A 122 3.06 -3.29 32.66
N TYR A 123 2.38 -4.12 31.87
CA TYR A 123 2.79 -5.52 31.69
C TYR A 123 4.16 -5.64 31.02
N ASN A 124 4.46 -4.81 30.02
CA ASN A 124 5.77 -4.79 29.37
C ASN A 124 6.89 -4.48 30.37
N MET A 125 6.69 -3.50 31.25
CA MET A 125 7.64 -3.16 32.31
C MET A 125 7.90 -4.37 33.22
N ILE A 126 6.85 -5.05 33.68
CA ILE A 126 6.98 -6.26 34.51
C ILE A 126 7.77 -7.36 33.78
N TYR A 127 7.49 -7.60 32.50
CA TYR A 127 8.21 -8.62 31.74
C TYR A 127 9.70 -8.32 31.64
N GLU A 128 10.06 -7.07 31.42
CA GLU A 128 11.46 -6.63 31.38
C GLU A 128 12.14 -6.77 32.76
N GLU A 129 11.44 -6.45 33.85
CA GLU A 129 11.96 -6.68 35.21
C GLU A 129 12.20 -8.17 35.51
N ILE A 130 11.26 -9.03 35.14
CA ILE A 130 11.40 -10.48 35.29
C ILE A 130 12.58 -10.98 34.46
N ARG A 131 12.74 -10.50 33.22
CA ARG A 131 13.85 -10.86 32.33
C ARG A 131 15.21 -10.45 32.93
N LYS A 132 15.32 -9.23 33.46
CA LYS A 132 16.53 -8.72 34.11
C LYS A 132 16.90 -9.54 35.36
N LYS A 133 15.94 -9.84 36.23
CA LYS A 133 16.17 -10.65 37.44
C LYS A 133 16.63 -12.07 37.10
N LYS A 134 16.06 -12.69 36.06
CA LYS A 134 16.51 -14.00 35.58
C LYS A 134 17.93 -13.98 35.01
N ALA A 135 18.31 -12.91 34.30
CA ALA A 135 19.68 -12.76 33.77
C ALA A 135 20.72 -12.53 34.88
N GLN A 136 20.34 -11.81 35.96
CA GLN A 136 21.20 -11.58 37.12
C GLN A 136 21.40 -12.84 37.98
N ASN A 137 20.39 -13.69 38.09
CA ASN A 137 20.47 -14.93 38.89
C ASN A 137 21.12 -16.11 38.13
N ALA A 138 21.39 -15.96 36.84
CA ALA A 138 22.07 -16.97 36.00
C ALA A 138 23.57 -16.68 35.81
N SER A 139 24.08 -15.62 36.45
CA SER A 139 25.49 -15.22 36.47
C SER A 139 26.07 -15.35 37.87
#